data_AF-A0A8I1XWF9-F1
#
_entry.id   AF-A0A8I1XWF9-F1
#
_cell.length_a   1.000
_cell.length_b   1.000
_cell.length_c   1.000
_cell.angle_alpha   90.00
_cell.angle_beta   90.00
_cell.angle_gamma   90.00
#
_symmetry.space_group_name_H-M   'P 1'
#
loop_
_entity.id
_entity.type
_entity.pdbx_description
1 polymer ?
#
loop_
_entity_poly.entity_id
_entity_poly.type
_entity_poly.pdbx_seq_one_letter_code
_entity_poly.pdbx_strand_id
1 'polypeptide(L)' 'MGGEKTELSVEDVAKMAVRLATLPEDGPTGRFYYMDDQLPG' A
#
# COMPACT_ATOMS: atom_id res chain seq x y z
N MET A 1 3.84 -14.24 17.67
CA MET A 1 3.41 -14.87 16.42
C MET A 1 3.97 -14.06 15.26
N GLY A 2 5.19 -14.37 14.83
CA GLY A 2 5.74 -13.88 13.56
C GLY A 2 5.29 -14.85 12.49
N GLY A 3 4.04 -14.72 12.05
CA GLY A 3 3.54 -15.45 10.89
C GLY A 3 4.25 -14.92 9.65
N GLU A 4 4.45 -15.80 8.68
CA GLU A 4 5.01 -15.58 7.34
C GLU A 4 4.59 -14.23 6.72
N LYS A 5 5.22 -13.14 7.14
CA LYS A 5 5.27 -11.91 6.36
C LYS A 5 6.29 -12.20 5.29
N THR A 6 5.82 -12.93 4.28
CA THR A 6 6.39 -13.00 2.95
C THR A 6 7.10 -11.68 2.67
N GLU A 7 8.42 -11.76 2.56
CA GLU A 7 9.24 -10.61 2.17
C GLU A 7 8.68 -10.11 0.85
N LEU A 8 8.00 -8.97 0.89
CA LEU A 8 7.46 -8.37 -0.31
C LEU A 8 8.64 -8.00 -1.19
N SER A 9 8.56 -8.35 -2.47
CA SER A 9 9.58 -7.93 -3.42
C SER A 9 9.63 -6.40 -3.48
N VAL A 10 10.79 -5.85 -3.85
CA VAL A 10 10.95 -4.40 -4.04
C VAL A 10 9.95 -3.90 -5.08
N GLU A 11 9.70 -4.70 -6.11
CA GLU A 11 8.74 -4.45 -7.17
C GLU A 11 7.31 -4.32 -6.64
N ASP A 12 6.90 -5.16 -5.69
CA ASP A 12 5.54 -5.13 -5.14
C ASP A 12 5.32 -3.89 -4.26
N VAL A 13 6.32 -3.50 -3.46
CA VAL A 13 6.26 -2.26 -2.69
C VAL A 13 6.31 -1.02 -3.60
N ALA A 14 7.09 -1.07 -4.69
CA ALA A 14 7.19 0.03 -5.65
C ALA A 14 5.85 0.32 -6.36
N LYS A 15 5.10 -0.72 -6.75
CA LYS A 15 3.78 -0.55 -7.38
C LYS A 15 2.80 0.20 -6.46
N MET A 16 2.84 -0.08 -5.17
CA MET A 16 2.00 0.61 -4.18
C MET A 16 2.34 2.11 -4.12
N ALA A 17 3.62 2.45 -4.03
CA ALA A 17 4.07 3.85 -4.00
C ALA A 17 3.65 4.61 -5.27
N VAL A 18 3.83 4.00 -6.45
CA VAL A 18 3.40 4.59 -7.73
C VAL A 18 1.89 4.77 -7.75
N ARG A 19 1.10 3.76 -7.37
CA ARG A 19 -0.37 3.85 -7.34
C ARG A 19 -0.87 5.02 -6.49
N LEU A 20 -0.30 5.20 -5.30
CA LEU A 20 -0.66 6.30 -4.40
C LEU A 20 -0.26 7.66 -4.98
N ALA A 21 0.92 7.75 -5.60
CA ALA A 21 1.40 8.98 -6.23
C ALA A 21 0.59 9.39 -7.47
N THR A 22 -0.08 8.43 -8.13
CA THR A 22 -0.89 8.65 -9.33
C THR A 22 -2.39 8.65 -9.05
N LEU A 23 -2.82 8.79 -7.78
CA LEU A 23 -4.24 8.90 -7.47
C LEU A 23 -4.85 10.14 -8.16
N PRO A 24 -6.09 10.04 -8.66
CA PRO A 24 -6.84 11.21 -9.12
C PRO A 24 -7.01 12.25 -8.00
N GLU A 25 -7.34 13.49 -8.35
CA GLU A 25 -7.54 14.59 -7.38
C GLU A 25 -8.61 14.26 -6.33
N ASP A 26 -9.64 13.50 -6.71
CA ASP A 26 -10.69 13.00 -5.80
C ASP A 26 -10.30 11.72 -5.02
N GLY A 27 -9.02 11.36 -5.06
CA GLY A 27 -8.48 10.16 -4.42
C GLY A 27 -8.53 10.21 -2.89
N PRO A 28 -8.49 9.04 -2.22
CA PRO A 28 -8.50 8.98 -0.77
C PRO A 28 -7.26 9.62 -0.15
N THR A 29 -7.46 10.45 0.88
CA THR A 29 -6.38 11.09 1.66
C THR A 29 -6.41 10.65 3.12
N GLY A 30 -5.25 10.71 3.80
CA GLY A 30 -5.15 10.41 5.23
C GLY A 30 -5.40 8.93 5.61
N ARG A 31 -5.22 8.00 4.67
CA ARG A 31 -5.40 6.56 4.90
C ARG A 31 -4.06 5.83 4.89
N PHE A 32 -4.02 4.69 5.57
CA PHE A 32 -2.90 3.76 5.50
C PHE A 32 -3.27 2.57 4.62
N TYR A 33 -2.34 2.14 3.78
CA TYR A 33 -2.52 1.01 2.89
C TYR A 33 -1.39 0.00 3.11
N TYR A 34 -1.75 -1.27 3.10
CA TYR A 34 -0.80 -2.38 3.00
C TYR A 34 -1.19 -3.20 1.78
N MET A 35 -0.34 -3.17 0.75
CA MET A 35 -0.67 -3.70 -0.57
C MET A 35 -1.94 -3.04 -1.12
N ASP A 36 -3.01 -3.80 -1.30
CA ASP A 36 -4.29 -3.32 -1.80
C ASP A 36 -5.32 -3.09 -0.69
N ASP A 37 -4.98 -3.47 0.55
CA ASP A 37 -5.88 -3.38 1.68
C ASP A 37 -5.68 -2.06 2.42
N GLN A 38 -6.78 -1.34 2.60
CA GLN A 38 -6.80 -0.17 3.47
C GLN A 38 -6.80 -0.64 4.92
N LEU A 39 -5.80 -0.21 5.69
CA LEU A 39 -5.73 -0.48 7.11
C LEU A 39 -6.61 0.51 7.89
N PRO A 40 -7.21 0.07 9.01
CA PRO A 40 -7.85 1.00 9.95
C PRO A 40 -6.79 1.96 10.52
N GLY A 41 -7.20 3.22 10.65
CA GLY A 41 -6.40 4.30 11.24
C GLY A 41 -6.69 4.51 12.72
#